data_AF-A0A3C0C7U3-F1
#
_entry.id   AF-A0A3C0C7U3-F1
#
_cell.length_a   1.000
_cell.length_b   1.000
_cell.length_c   1.000
_cell.angle_alpha   90.00
_cell.angle_beta   90.00
_cell.angle_gamma   90.00
#
_symmetry.space_group_name_H-M   'P 1'
#
loop_
_entity.id
_entity.type
_entity.pdbx_description
1 polymer ?
#
loop_
_entity_poly.entity_id
_entity_poly.type
_entity_poly.pdbx_seq_one_letter_code
_entity_poly.pdbx_strand_id
1 'polypeptide(L)'
;MNVDNAQEQFRNLPALAKDAASWLEENAKVLGIEKEEPELSASCLRLVNRSASALAVLGRRTTIGVFGASQAGKSYLVNTLSSGGMELCCNWGGEHIEFMTHINPSGGDKEATGAVTRFTHDVINTPKDFPVCLRILKTCEVAMILCNSFFNDFVIANETLQQLDERFKDENLQAFFDEIAKDHS
;
A
#
# COMPACT_ATOMS: atom_id res chain seq x y z
N MET A 1 3.40 -4.76 -24.79
CA MET A 1 4.53 -4.03 -24.18
C MET A 1 5.08 -4.94 -23.09
N ASN A 2 6.35 -5.35 -23.17
CA ASN A 2 6.95 -6.21 -22.14
C ASN A 2 7.17 -5.39 -20.86
N VAL A 3 6.73 -5.90 -19.70
CA VAL A 3 6.86 -5.24 -18.39
C VAL A 3 8.33 -4.95 -18.07
N ASP A 4 9.24 -5.83 -18.51
CA ASP A 4 10.69 -5.68 -18.31
C ASP A 4 11.22 -4.42 -19.03
N ASN A 5 10.74 -4.16 -20.25
CA ASN A 5 11.12 -2.98 -21.03
C ASN A 5 10.57 -1.68 -20.40
N ALA A 6 9.37 -1.74 -19.81
CA ALA A 6 8.81 -0.59 -19.10
C ALA A 6 9.59 -0.29 -17.81
N GLN A 7 9.96 -1.31 -17.03
CA GLN A 7 10.76 -1.10 -15.81
C GLN A 7 12.12 -0.49 -16.11
N GLU A 8 12.78 -0.94 -17.18
CA GLU A 8 14.08 -0.42 -17.60
C GLU A 8 14.00 1.07 -17.98
N GLN A 9 12.97 1.46 -18.75
CA GLN A 9 12.72 2.87 -19.09
C GLN A 9 12.47 3.75 -17.86
N PHE A 10 11.69 3.26 -16.90
CA PHE A 10 11.38 4.01 -15.68
C PHE A 10 12.54 4.06 -14.67
N ARG A 11 13.53 3.16 -14.76
CA ARG A 11 14.68 3.14 -13.85
C ARG A 11 15.59 4.36 -14.00
N ASN A 12 15.77 4.84 -15.23
CA ASN A 12 16.66 5.98 -15.52
C ASN A 12 15.94 7.33 -15.50
N LEU A 13 14.61 7.33 -15.60
CA LEU A 13 13.80 8.54 -15.68
C LEU A 13 13.96 9.50 -14.48
N PRO A 14 14.07 9.05 -13.21
CA PRO A 14 14.33 9.93 -12.08
C PRO A 14 15.65 10.70 -12.20
N ALA A 15 16.72 10.03 -12.65
CA ALA A 15 18.03 10.66 -12.82
C ALA A 15 17.97 11.71 -13.93
N LEU A 16 17.46 11.34 -15.11
CA LEU A 16 17.33 12.25 -16.24
C LEU A 16 16.43 13.47 -15.94
N ALA A 17 15.33 13.27 -15.22
CA ALA A 17 14.45 14.37 -14.82
C ALA A 17 15.13 15.32 -13.82
N LYS A 18 15.95 14.78 -12.92
CA LYS A 18 16.74 15.59 -11.99
C LYS A 18 17.81 16.39 -12.74
N ASP A 19 18.54 15.75 -13.65
CA ASP A 19 19.56 16.41 -14.47
C ASP A 19 18.94 17.52 -15.33
N ALA A 20 17.74 17.29 -15.89
CA ALA A 20 17.00 18.30 -16.62
C ALA A 20 16.62 19.51 -15.76
N ALA A 21 16.20 19.31 -14.50
CA ALA A 21 15.90 20.41 -13.58
C ALA A 21 17.16 21.23 -13.28
N SER A 22 18.29 20.59 -12.98
CA SER A 22 19.56 21.28 -12.74
C SER A 22 20.04 22.04 -13.98
N TRP A 23 19.89 21.46 -15.18
CA TRP A 23 20.24 22.14 -16.43
C TRP A 23 19.37 23.38 -16.67
N LEU A 24 18.07 23.31 -16.37
CA LEU A 24 17.16 24.45 -16.49
C LEU A 24 17.57 25.59 -15.56
N GLU A 25 17.86 25.30 -14.28
CA GLU A 25 18.36 26.28 -13.31
C GLU A 25 19.65 26.96 -13.78
N GLU A 26 20.61 26.19 -14.32
CA GLU A 26 21.90 26.70 -14.77
C GLU A 26 21.80 27.56 -16.04
N ASN A 27 20.85 27.24 -16.94
CA ASN A 27 20.76 27.86 -18.27
C ASN A 27 19.63 28.88 -18.41
N ALA A 28 18.82 29.09 -17.37
CA ALA A 28 17.65 29.96 -17.38
C ALA A 28 17.91 31.35 -17.98
N LYS A 29 19.04 31.96 -17.58
CA LYS A 29 19.46 33.29 -18.03
C LYS A 29 19.85 33.32 -19.50
N VAL A 30 20.61 32.32 -19.95
CA VAL A 30 21.08 32.22 -21.33
C VAL A 30 19.91 31.96 -22.29
N LEU A 31 18.94 31.19 -21.83
CA LEU A 31 17.73 30.85 -22.58
C LEU A 31 16.65 31.94 -22.52
N GLY A 32 16.77 32.91 -21.62
CA GLY A 32 15.78 33.97 -21.41
C GLY A 32 14.46 33.48 -20.82
N ILE A 33 14.49 32.37 -20.05
CA ILE A 33 13.31 31.70 -19.46
C ILE A 33 13.26 31.83 -17.93
N GLU A 34 13.88 32.88 -17.37
CA GLU A 34 14.03 33.05 -15.91
C GLU A 34 12.69 33.06 -15.15
N LYS A 35 11.59 33.42 -15.83
CA LYS A 35 10.25 33.44 -15.23
C LYS A 35 9.57 32.07 -15.24
N GLU A 36 9.82 31.28 -16.27
CA GLU A 36 9.23 29.97 -16.50
C GLU A 36 10.03 28.83 -15.86
N GLU A 37 11.34 29.05 -15.64
CA GLU A 37 12.26 28.06 -15.07
C GLU A 37 11.71 27.38 -13.79
N PRO A 38 11.21 28.13 -12.77
CA PRO A 38 10.78 27.49 -11.53
C PRO A 38 9.64 26.48 -11.75
N GLU A 39 8.73 26.78 -12.67
CA GLU A 39 7.60 25.90 -12.99
C GLU A 39 8.05 24.66 -13.78
N LEU A 40 9.01 24.84 -14.70
CA LEU A 40 9.61 23.75 -15.48
C LEU A 40 10.42 22.81 -14.58
N SER A 41 11.28 23.35 -13.72
CA SER A 41 12.05 22.59 -12.73
C SER A 41 11.13 21.87 -11.75
N ALA A 42 10.07 22.53 -11.25
CA ALA A 42 9.06 21.86 -10.43
C ALA A 42 8.36 20.71 -11.19
N SER A 43 8.11 20.85 -12.49
CA SER A 43 7.55 19.78 -13.33
C SER A 43 8.50 18.59 -13.46
N CYS A 44 9.79 18.85 -13.65
CA CYS A 44 10.84 17.83 -13.65
C CYS A 44 10.92 17.10 -12.30
N LEU A 45 10.91 17.82 -11.17
CA LEU A 45 10.91 17.20 -9.85
C LEU A 45 9.62 16.40 -9.55
N ARG A 46 8.46 16.85 -10.03
CA ARG A 46 7.24 16.03 -10.00
C ARG A 46 7.39 14.75 -10.81
N LEU A 47 8.09 14.79 -11.93
CA LEU A 47 8.37 13.61 -12.76
C LEU A 47 9.30 12.62 -12.04
N VAL A 48 10.29 13.11 -11.28
CA VAL A 48 11.12 12.27 -10.37
C VAL A 48 10.23 11.50 -9.40
N ASN A 49 9.33 12.18 -8.70
CA ASN A 49 8.45 11.55 -7.71
C ASN A 49 7.47 10.55 -8.34
N ARG A 50 6.90 10.89 -9.50
CA ARG A 50 5.97 10.02 -10.24
C ARG A 50 6.66 8.77 -10.79
N SER A 51 7.86 8.92 -11.34
CA SER A 51 8.62 7.80 -11.89
C SER A 51 9.09 6.83 -10.80
N ALA A 52 9.54 7.34 -9.65
CA ALA A 52 9.86 6.51 -8.48
C ALA A 52 8.63 5.73 -7.98
N SER A 53 7.48 6.40 -7.88
CA SER A 53 6.21 5.77 -7.50
C SER A 53 5.78 4.70 -8.51
N ALA A 54 5.91 4.98 -9.81
CA ALA A 54 5.59 4.03 -10.86
C ALA A 54 6.51 2.80 -10.82
N LEU A 55 7.83 2.98 -10.66
CA LEU A 55 8.78 1.88 -10.57
C LEU A 55 8.47 0.94 -9.40
N ALA A 56 8.00 1.49 -8.27
CA ALA A 56 7.58 0.70 -7.11
C ALA A 56 6.36 -0.20 -7.35
N VAL A 57 5.60 0.05 -8.44
CA VAL A 57 4.35 -0.65 -8.78
C VAL A 57 4.46 -1.44 -10.09
N LEU A 58 5.28 -1.02 -11.06
CA LEU A 58 5.40 -1.66 -12.38
C LEU A 58 5.81 -3.14 -12.32
N GLY A 59 6.55 -3.55 -11.27
CA GLY A 59 6.89 -4.96 -11.03
C GLY A 59 5.84 -5.77 -10.30
N ARG A 60 4.72 -5.17 -9.91
CA ARG A 60 3.65 -5.89 -9.24
C ARG A 60 2.78 -6.57 -10.28
N ARG A 61 2.58 -7.88 -10.11
CA ARG A 61 1.66 -8.66 -10.94
C ARG A 61 0.22 -8.15 -10.79
N THR A 62 -0.53 -8.22 -11.89
CA THR A 62 -1.97 -8.00 -11.89
C THR A 62 -2.63 -8.90 -10.86
N THR A 63 -3.46 -8.31 -10.00
CA THR A 63 -4.19 -9.03 -8.95
C THR A 63 -5.66 -9.04 -9.30
N ILE A 64 -6.29 -10.22 -9.21
CA ILE A 64 -7.74 -10.39 -9.39
C ILE A 64 -8.36 -10.49 -8.00
N GLY A 65 -9.32 -9.62 -7.71
CA GLY A 65 -10.11 -9.68 -6.47
C GLY A 65 -11.46 -10.35 -6.74
N VAL A 66 -11.85 -11.30 -5.90
CA VAL A 66 -13.16 -11.98 -5.96
C VAL A 66 -13.99 -11.55 -4.76
N PHE A 67 -15.10 -10.84 -5.01
CA PHE A 67 -15.99 -10.29 -3.99
C PHE A 67 -17.43 -10.79 -4.16
N GLY A 68 -18.19 -10.83 -3.07
CA GLY A 68 -19.59 -11.25 -3.07
C GLY A 68 -20.07 -11.72 -1.70
N ALA A 69 -21.38 -11.91 -1.56
CA ALA A 69 -22.02 -12.34 -0.31
C ALA A 69 -21.35 -13.59 0.30
N SER A 70 -21.35 -13.68 1.62
CA SER A 70 -20.85 -14.85 2.34
C SER A 70 -21.43 -16.15 1.75
N GLN A 71 -20.64 -17.22 1.75
CA GLN A 71 -21.07 -18.56 1.29
C GLN A 71 -21.44 -18.70 -0.21
N ALA A 72 -21.24 -17.66 -1.03
CA ALA A 72 -21.48 -17.73 -2.48
C ALA A 72 -20.43 -18.54 -3.29
N GLY A 73 -19.68 -19.45 -2.65
CA GLY A 73 -18.69 -20.29 -3.35
C GLY A 73 -17.42 -19.57 -3.82
N LYS A 74 -17.14 -18.35 -3.35
CA LYS A 74 -15.96 -17.55 -3.75
C LYS A 74 -14.63 -18.28 -3.56
N SER A 75 -14.43 -18.90 -2.39
CA SER A 75 -13.21 -19.67 -2.09
C SER A 75 -13.04 -20.85 -3.05
N TYR A 76 -14.13 -21.48 -3.47
CA TYR A 76 -14.12 -22.59 -4.43
C TYR A 76 -13.75 -22.12 -5.85
N LEU A 77 -14.28 -20.96 -6.26
CA LEU A 77 -13.90 -20.30 -7.52
C LEU A 77 -12.40 -19.95 -7.53
N VAL A 78 -11.90 -19.34 -6.44
CA VAL A 78 -10.47 -19.01 -6.31
C VAL A 78 -9.62 -20.27 -6.39
N ASN A 79 -9.97 -21.32 -5.63
CA ASN A 79 -9.26 -22.60 -5.66
C ASN A 79 -9.20 -23.16 -7.09
N THR A 80 -10.34 -23.29 -7.77
CA THR A 80 -10.42 -23.85 -9.13
C THR A 80 -9.61 -23.05 -10.15
N LEU A 81 -9.67 -21.71 -10.10
CA LEU A 81 -8.94 -20.85 -11.03
C LEU A 81 -7.44 -20.83 -10.79
N SER A 82 -7.01 -20.94 -9.53
CA SER A 82 -5.60 -20.82 -9.16
C SER A 82 -4.86 -22.15 -9.14
N SER A 83 -5.56 -23.27 -8.94
CA SER A 83 -4.96 -24.59 -8.87
C SER A 83 -4.83 -25.30 -10.21
N GLY A 84 -5.46 -24.79 -11.28
CA GLY A 84 -5.46 -25.43 -12.59
C GLY A 84 -6.03 -26.86 -12.57
N GLY A 85 -6.91 -27.18 -11.61
CA GLY A 85 -7.46 -28.52 -11.43
C GLY A 85 -6.80 -29.38 -10.34
N MET A 86 -5.81 -28.84 -9.62
CA MET A 86 -5.20 -29.47 -8.43
C MET A 86 -5.68 -28.80 -7.12
N GLU A 87 -5.02 -29.05 -6.00
CA GLU A 87 -5.29 -28.35 -4.74
C GLU A 87 -4.45 -27.06 -4.63
N LEU A 88 -5.03 -25.98 -4.09
CA LEU A 88 -4.32 -24.73 -3.85
C LEU A 88 -3.53 -24.83 -2.54
N CYS A 89 -2.23 -25.11 -2.68
CA CYS A 89 -1.36 -25.39 -1.54
C CYS A 89 -0.16 -24.45 -1.48
N CYS A 90 0.32 -24.18 -0.28
CA CYS A 90 1.57 -23.48 -0.02
C CYS A 90 2.54 -24.39 0.76
N ASN A 91 3.83 -24.13 0.60
CA ASN A 91 4.88 -24.82 1.34
C ASN A 91 5.36 -23.91 2.48
N TRP A 92 5.15 -24.33 3.72
CA TRP A 92 5.65 -23.64 4.90
C TRP A 92 6.74 -24.49 5.57
N GLY A 93 8.00 -24.25 5.19
CA GLY A 93 9.14 -24.91 5.85
C GLY A 93 9.24 -26.42 5.56
N GLY A 94 8.72 -26.87 4.42
CA GLY A 94 8.61 -28.27 4.03
C GLY A 94 7.21 -28.85 4.21
N GLU A 95 6.36 -28.21 5.02
CA GLU A 95 4.98 -28.64 5.26
C GLU A 95 4.04 -28.24 4.13
N HIS A 96 3.16 -29.17 3.76
CA HIS A 96 2.15 -28.96 2.73
C HIS A 96 0.88 -28.39 3.36
N ILE A 97 0.61 -27.11 3.12
CA ILE A 97 -0.51 -26.38 3.71
C ILE A 97 -1.57 -26.13 2.63
N GLU A 98 -2.73 -26.74 2.79
CA GLU A 98 -3.82 -26.67 1.81
C GLU A 98 -4.87 -25.62 2.22
N PHE A 99 -5.29 -24.77 1.28
CA PHE A 99 -6.10 -23.58 1.57
C PHE A 99 -7.44 -23.92 2.24
N MET A 100 -8.18 -24.91 1.75
CA MET A 100 -9.54 -25.18 2.23
C MET A 100 -9.59 -25.90 3.57
N THR A 101 -8.49 -26.51 4.00
CA THR A 101 -8.44 -27.28 5.25
C THR A 101 -7.67 -26.55 6.35
N HIS A 102 -6.59 -25.85 6.01
CA HIS A 102 -5.69 -25.25 7.00
C HIS A 102 -5.89 -23.74 7.16
N ILE A 103 -6.13 -23.01 6.06
CA ILE A 103 -6.17 -21.53 6.06
C ILE A 103 -7.60 -21.01 6.14
N ASN A 104 -8.51 -21.60 5.37
CA ASN A 104 -9.92 -21.26 5.32
C ASN A 104 -10.77 -22.53 5.49
N PRO A 105 -10.69 -23.19 6.67
CA PRO A 105 -11.49 -24.37 6.96
C PRO A 105 -12.98 -24.07 6.83
N SER A 106 -13.76 -25.03 6.32
CA SER A 106 -15.22 -24.97 6.37
C SER A 106 -15.69 -25.13 7.83
N GLY A 107 -15.77 -24.03 8.57
CA GLY A 107 -16.45 -23.95 9.86
C GLY A 107 -17.96 -23.81 9.66
N GLY A 108 -18.76 -24.60 10.38
CA GLY A 108 -20.23 -24.48 10.35
C GLY A 108 -20.71 -23.09 10.78
N ASP A 109 -21.78 -22.59 10.14
CA ASP A 109 -22.56 -21.33 10.35
C ASP A 109 -21.83 -20.01 10.68
N LYS A 110 -20.51 -20.02 10.83
CA LYS A 110 -19.66 -18.86 11.12
C LYS A 110 -18.55 -18.79 10.09
N GLU A 111 -18.41 -17.64 9.44
CA GLU A 111 -17.29 -17.36 8.55
C GLU A 111 -15.97 -17.62 9.29
N ALA A 112 -15.16 -18.55 8.80
CA ALA A 112 -13.93 -18.98 9.46
C ALA A 112 -12.78 -17.96 9.37
N THR A 113 -12.88 -16.93 8.52
CA THR A 113 -11.70 -16.13 8.14
C THR A 113 -11.97 -14.63 8.18
N GLY A 114 -11.50 -13.96 9.23
CA GLY A 114 -11.40 -12.50 9.33
C GLY A 114 -10.16 -11.91 8.64
N ALA A 115 -9.52 -12.69 7.76
CA ALA A 115 -8.27 -12.32 7.08
C ALA A 115 -8.43 -12.36 5.56
N VAL A 116 -7.87 -11.36 4.88
CA VAL A 116 -7.77 -11.35 3.41
C VAL A 116 -6.61 -12.26 3.00
N THR A 117 -6.91 -13.30 2.21
CA THR A 117 -5.89 -14.23 1.71
C THR A 117 -5.50 -13.88 0.28
N ARG A 118 -4.21 -13.70 0.03
CA ARG A 118 -3.65 -13.47 -1.31
C ARG A 118 -2.64 -14.57 -1.64
N PHE A 119 -2.85 -15.23 -2.77
CA PHE A 119 -1.92 -16.22 -3.31
C PHE A 119 -0.96 -15.58 -4.31
N THR A 120 0.27 -16.09 -4.35
CA THR A 120 1.30 -15.69 -5.32
C THR A 120 2.16 -16.90 -5.67
N HIS A 121 2.63 -16.95 -6.93
CA HIS A 121 3.66 -17.91 -7.35
C HIS A 121 5.07 -17.49 -6.95
N ASP A 122 5.25 -16.25 -6.49
CA ASP A 122 6.55 -15.77 -6.04
C ASP A 122 6.91 -16.43 -4.71
N VAL A 123 8.01 -17.20 -4.73
CA VAL A 123 8.52 -17.87 -3.52
C VAL A 123 9.19 -16.83 -2.64
N ILE A 124 8.67 -16.65 -1.43
CA ILE A 124 9.30 -15.82 -0.40
C ILE A 124 10.27 -16.69 0.37
N ASN A 125 11.57 -16.38 0.30
CA ASN A 125 12.56 -17.12 1.06
C ASN A 125 12.42 -16.79 2.54
N THR A 126 12.20 -17.80 3.36
CA THR A 126 12.00 -17.69 4.80
C THR A 126 13.03 -18.54 5.55
N PRO A 127 13.45 -18.14 6.76
CA PRO A 127 14.32 -18.99 7.57
C PRO A 127 13.66 -20.34 7.86
N LYS A 128 14.48 -21.40 8.00
CA LYS A 128 14.01 -22.78 8.14
C LYS A 128 12.94 -22.97 9.23
N ASP A 129 13.12 -22.29 10.38
CA ASP A 129 12.23 -22.40 11.53
C ASP A 129 11.15 -21.31 11.58
N PHE A 130 11.12 -20.40 10.59
CA PHE A 130 10.20 -19.27 10.51
C PHE A 130 9.56 -19.16 9.12
N PRO A 131 8.76 -20.15 8.70
CA PRO A 131 8.31 -20.28 7.31
C PRO A 131 7.27 -19.24 6.88
N VAL A 132 6.75 -18.45 7.83
CA VAL A 132 5.74 -17.42 7.61
C VAL A 132 6.38 -16.04 7.72
N CYS A 133 6.37 -15.28 6.62
CA CYS A 133 6.83 -13.90 6.60
C CYS A 133 5.73 -12.95 7.08
N LEU A 134 6.00 -12.18 8.14
CA LEU A 134 5.11 -11.13 8.62
C LEU A 134 5.55 -9.79 8.04
N ARG A 135 4.61 -9.09 7.39
CA ARG A 135 4.79 -7.71 6.98
C ARG A 135 3.97 -6.82 7.89
N ILE A 136 4.66 -6.01 8.68
CA ILE A 136 4.02 -5.02 9.55
C ILE A 136 3.78 -3.73 8.77
N LEU A 137 2.66 -3.06 9.08
CA LEU A 137 2.35 -1.74 8.55
C LEU A 137 3.35 -0.71 9.08
N LYS A 138 3.79 0.20 8.23
CA LYS A 138 4.53 1.39 8.64
C LYS A 138 3.60 2.34 9.38
N THR A 139 4.17 3.18 10.24
CA THR A 139 3.42 4.22 10.96
C THR A 139 2.58 5.10 10.02
N CYS A 140 3.14 5.47 8.86
CA CYS A 140 2.40 6.25 7.86
C CYS A 140 1.23 5.48 7.23
N GLU A 141 1.35 4.17 7.05
CA GLU A 141 0.26 3.34 6.53
C GLU A 141 -0.89 3.24 7.55
N VAL A 142 -0.56 3.10 8.84
CA VAL A 142 -1.55 3.15 9.92
C VAL A 142 -2.23 4.52 9.96
N ALA A 143 -1.47 5.62 9.90
CA ALA A 143 -2.03 6.97 9.87
C ALA A 143 -2.97 7.17 8.66
N MET A 144 -2.59 6.68 7.48
CA MET A 144 -3.45 6.74 6.30
C MET A 144 -4.75 5.96 6.48
N ILE A 145 -4.71 4.76 7.08
CA ILE A 145 -5.91 3.98 7.38
C ILE A 145 -6.82 4.76 8.33
N LEU A 146 -6.27 5.29 9.43
CA LEU A 146 -7.04 6.06 10.42
C LEU A 146 -7.68 7.31 9.80
N CYS A 147 -6.93 8.07 9.01
CA CYS A 147 -7.47 9.24 8.30
C CYS A 147 -8.57 8.82 7.31
N ASN A 148 -8.33 7.77 6.52
CA ASN A 148 -9.30 7.31 5.54
C ASN A 148 -10.60 6.87 6.20
N SER A 149 -10.52 6.10 7.30
CA SER A 149 -11.69 5.70 8.07
C SER A 149 -12.40 6.89 8.68
N PHE A 150 -11.68 7.85 9.28
CA PHE A 150 -12.28 9.07 9.81
C PHE A 150 -13.13 9.81 8.78
N PHE A 151 -12.63 9.96 7.55
CA PHE A 151 -13.33 10.71 6.51
C PHE A 151 -14.44 9.92 5.79
N ASN A 152 -14.29 8.60 5.63
CA ASN A 152 -15.22 7.81 4.80
C ASN A 152 -16.22 6.99 5.60
N ASP A 153 -15.86 6.55 6.81
CA ASP A 153 -16.68 5.62 7.59
C ASP A 153 -17.53 6.33 8.64
N PHE A 154 -17.18 7.57 9.01
CA PHE A 154 -17.93 8.36 10.00
C PHE A 154 -18.72 9.48 9.34
N VAL A 155 -20.00 9.58 9.72
CA VAL A 155 -20.81 10.79 9.51
C VAL A 155 -20.73 11.61 10.79
N ILE A 156 -19.83 12.59 10.80
CA ILE A 156 -19.57 13.40 12.00
C ILE A 156 -20.34 14.71 11.88
N ALA A 157 -21.08 15.07 12.93
CA ALA A 157 -21.75 16.36 13.00
C ALA A 157 -20.71 17.50 13.07
N ASN A 158 -20.98 18.62 12.39
CA ASN A 158 -20.06 19.77 12.33
C ASN A 158 -19.66 20.30 13.71
N GLU A 159 -20.58 20.25 14.68
CA GLU A 159 -20.33 20.66 16.07
C GLU A 159 -19.25 19.80 16.75
N THR A 160 -19.24 18.50 16.48
CA THR A 160 -18.22 17.56 16.96
C THR A 160 -16.87 17.83 16.28
N LEU A 161 -16.86 18.15 14.99
CA LEU A 161 -15.63 18.53 14.27
C LEU A 161 -15.03 19.81 14.85
N GLN A 162 -15.85 20.82 15.14
CA GLN A 162 -15.38 22.06 15.77
C GLN A 162 -14.78 21.81 17.15
N GLN A 163 -15.41 20.97 17.98
CA GLN A 163 -14.87 20.61 19.28
C GLN A 163 -13.53 19.84 19.17
N LEU A 164 -13.39 18.98 18.16
CA LEU A 164 -12.14 18.27 17.90
C LEU A 164 -11.04 19.24 17.43
N ASP A 165 -11.34 20.15 16.51
CA ASP A 165 -10.39 21.17 16.03
C ASP A 165 -9.85 22.04 17.18
N GLU A 166 -10.73 22.47 18.09
CA GLU A 166 -10.33 23.24 19.27
C GLU A 166 -9.34 22.48 20.18
N ARG A 167 -9.48 21.15 20.29
CA ARG A 167 -8.55 20.31 21.08
C ARG A 167 -7.17 20.18 20.44
N PHE A 168 -7.05 20.30 19.12
CA PHE A 168 -5.79 20.13 18.38
C PHE A 168 -5.07 21.44 18.03
N LYS A 169 -5.48 22.58 18.61
CA LYS A 169 -4.73 23.83 18.52
C LYS A 169 -3.39 23.74 19.25
N ASP A 170 -2.38 24.44 18.75
CA ASP A 170 -1.01 24.42 19.31
C ASP A 170 -0.96 24.67 20.82
N GLU A 171 -1.83 25.58 21.32
CA GLU A 171 -1.95 25.92 22.73
C GLU A 171 -2.51 24.79 23.62
N ASN A 172 -3.21 23.81 23.03
CA ASN A 172 -3.90 22.72 23.71
C ASN A 172 -3.22 21.34 23.50
N LEU A 173 -2.32 21.22 22.52
CA LEU A 173 -1.66 19.95 22.19
C LEU A 173 -0.89 19.33 23.36
N GLN A 174 -0.16 20.15 24.12
CA GLN A 174 0.64 19.66 25.24
C GLN A 174 -0.26 19.07 26.33
N ALA A 175 -1.34 19.76 26.69
CA ALA A 175 -2.31 19.30 27.69
C ALA A 175 -3.01 18.00 27.26
N PHE A 176 -3.30 17.87 25.96
CA PHE A 176 -3.88 16.65 25.39
C PHE A 176 -2.96 15.43 25.53
N PHE A 177 -1.67 15.56 25.20
CA PHE A 177 -0.73 14.45 25.35
C PHE A 177 -0.44 14.12 26.84
N ASP A 178 -0.44 15.12 27.71
CA ASP A 178 -0.29 14.93 29.15
C ASP A 178 -1.50 14.19 29.77
N GLU A 179 -2.70 14.39 29.24
CA GLU A 179 -3.92 13.63 29.61
C GLU A 179 -3.80 12.16 29.20
N ILE A 180 -3.43 11.89 27.95
CA ILE A 180 -3.26 10.52 27.44
C ILE A 180 -2.16 9.76 28.20
N ALA A 181 -1.07 10.44 28.56
CA ALA A 181 0.03 9.83 29.29
C ALA A 181 -0.37 9.38 30.72
N LYS A 182 -1.37 10.04 31.34
CA LYS A 182 -1.88 9.69 32.68
C LYS A 182 -2.82 8.48 32.67
N ASP A 183 -3.53 8.24 31.57
CA ASP A 183 -4.43 7.07 31.43
C ASP A 183 -3.69 5.74 31.23
N HIS A 184 -2.36 5.79 31.05
CA HIS A 184 -1.51 4.61 30.84
C HIS A 184 -0.46 4.38 31.94
N SER A 185 -0.61 5.03 33.10
CA SER A 185 0.19 4.84 34.32
C SER A 185 -0.65 4.27 35.45
#